data_AF-A0A920TED7-F1
#
_entry.id   AF-A0A920TED7-F1
#
_cell.length_a   1.000
_cell.length_b   1.000
_cell.length_c   1.000
_cell.angle_alpha   90.00
_cell.angle_beta   90.00
_cell.angle_gamma   90.00
#
_symmetry.space_group_name_H-M   'P 1'
#
loop_
_entity.id
_entity.type
_entity.pdbx_description
1 polymer ?
#
loop_
_entity_poly.entity_id
_entity_poly.type
_entity_poly.pdbx_seq_one_letter_code
_entity_poly.pdbx_strand_id
1 'polypeptide(L)'
;MIWVVLIHIPSQLDTHANLWSSASNAIRDFFDDLREHDAANNVVMLLFSEFGRRVYDNGAGTDHGAGGACLVIGDNVKGGEYGEYPSMKGK
;
A
#
# COMPACT_ATOMS: atom_id res chain seq x y z
N MET A 1 9.23 15.55 -2.30
CA MET A 1 9.54 14.28 -2.96
C MET A 1 10.06 13.32 -1.90
N ILE A 2 9.19 12.49 -1.34
CA ILE A 2 9.62 11.38 -0.49
C ILE A 2 9.84 10.21 -1.43
N TRP A 3 11.11 9.88 -1.65
CA TRP A 3 11.50 8.71 -2.42
C TRP A 3 11.45 7.49 -1.49
N VAL A 4 10.42 6.65 -1.59
CA VAL A 4 10.48 5.29 -1.04
C VAL A 4 11.31 4.47 -2.03
N VAL A 5 12.61 4.44 -1.79
CA VAL A 5 13.58 3.64 -2.53
C VAL A 5 13.55 2.21 -2.02
N LEU A 6 13.05 1.28 -2.83
CA LEU A 6 13.37 -0.14 -2.69
C LEU A 6 14.64 -0.42 -3.52
N ILE A 7 15.76 -0.64 -2.84
CA ILE A 7 17.02 -1.16 -3.42
C ILE A 7 17.04 -2.69 -3.22
N HIS A 8 17.77 -3.42 -4.08
CA HIS A 8 18.12 -4.84 -3.96
C HIS A 8 18.27 -5.33 -2.51
N ILE A 9 17.41 -6.26 -2.08
CA ILE A 9 17.57 -6.98 -0.81
C ILE A 9 17.19 -8.47 -1.05
N PRO A 10 18.12 -9.44 -0.89
CA PRO A 10 17.75 -10.83 -0.65
C PRO A 10 16.74 -10.87 0.50
N SER A 11 15.64 -11.62 0.40
CA SER A 11 14.45 -11.54 1.30
C SER A 11 13.46 -10.39 1.03
N GLN A 12 13.31 -9.95 -0.22
CA GLN A 12 12.32 -8.92 -0.60
C GLN A 12 10.91 -9.24 -0.09
N LEU A 13 10.49 -10.52 -0.14
CA LEU A 13 9.18 -10.95 0.37
C LEU A 13 9.05 -10.71 1.88
N ASP A 14 10.06 -11.07 2.68
CA ASP A 14 10.04 -10.90 4.13
C ASP A 14 10.09 -9.41 4.51
N THR A 15 10.96 -8.64 3.84
CA THR A 15 11.06 -7.19 4.04
C THR A 15 9.74 -6.50 3.70
N HIS A 16 9.12 -6.87 2.58
CA HIS A 16 7.83 -6.34 2.17
C HIS A 16 6.72 -6.70 3.17
N ALA A 17 6.67 -7.95 3.63
CA ALA A 17 5.71 -8.38 4.65
C ALA A 17 5.88 -7.60 5.96
N ASN A 18 7.12 -7.37 6.41
CA ASN A 18 7.40 -6.59 7.61
C ASN A 18 6.97 -5.13 7.46
N LEU A 19 7.30 -4.48 6.34
CA LEU A 19 6.90 -3.10 6.07
C LEU A 19 5.37 -2.95 6.03
N TRP A 20 4.66 -3.89 5.40
CA TRP A 20 3.20 -3.90 5.40
C TRP A 20 2.60 -4.15 6.77
N SER A 21 3.19 -5.02 7.58
CA SER A 21 2.77 -5.23 8.97
C SER A 21 2.93 -3.95 9.79
N SER A 22 4.08 -3.28 9.68
CA SER A 22 4.30 -1.98 10.34
C SER A 22 3.32 -0.91 9.88
N ALA A 23 3.10 -0.77 8.56
CA ALA A 23 2.13 0.18 8.02
C ALA A 23 0.71 -0.13 8.49
N SER A 24 0.29 -1.40 8.46
CA SER A 24 -1.04 -1.82 8.92
C SER A 24 -1.26 -1.53 10.40
N ASN A 25 -0.26 -1.78 11.25
CA ASN A 25 -0.35 -1.48 12.68
C ASN A 25 -0.46 0.04 12.91
N ALA A 26 0.38 0.84 12.25
CA ALA A 26 0.33 2.29 12.38
C ALA A 26 -1.02 2.88 11.91
N ILE A 27 -1.59 2.37 10.81
CA ILE A 27 -2.91 2.79 10.33
C ILE A 27 -4.00 2.42 11.34
N ARG A 28 -3.96 1.19 11.88
CA ARG A 28 -4.92 0.77 12.91
C ARG A 28 -4.83 1.68 14.13
N ASP A 29 -3.62 1.84 14.69
CA ASP A 29 -3.41 2.60 15.92
C ASP A 29 -3.83 4.07 15.73
N PHE A 30 -3.61 4.66 14.55
CA PHE A 30 -4.11 6.00 14.20
C PHE A 30 -5.65 6.09 14.20
N PHE A 31 -6.34 5.13 13.59
CA PHE A 31 -7.80 5.14 13.56
C PHE A 31 -8.41 4.78 14.92
N ASP A 32 -7.74 3.96 15.72
CA ASP A 32 -8.17 3.64 17.08
C ASP A 32 -8.09 4.90 17.97
N ASP A 33 -6.99 5.67 17.90
CA ASP A 33 -6.87 6.97 18.57
C ASP A 33 -7.98 7.96 18.14
N LEU A 34 -8.26 8.05 16.84
CA LEU A 34 -9.36 8.88 16.34
C LEU A 34 -10.73 8.42 16.86
N ARG A 35 -10.94 7.12 17.07
CA ARG A 35 -12.20 6.60 17.64
C ARG A 35 -12.30 6.90 19.13
N GLU A 36 -11.20 6.78 19.87
CA GLU A 36 -11.14 7.16 21.29
C GLU A 36 -11.46 8.64 21.52
N HIS A 37 -11.20 9.49 20.51
CA HIS A 37 -11.47 10.92 20.52
C HIS A 37 -12.73 11.36 19.74
N ASP A 38 -13.64 10.44 19.40
CA ASP A 38 -14.88 10.70 18.65
C ASP A 38 -14.65 11.44 17.31
N ALA A 39 -13.46 11.33 16.73
CA ALA A 39 -13.01 12.08 15.56
C ALA A 39 -12.97 11.22 14.28
N ALA A 40 -13.03 9.89 14.38
CA ALA A 40 -12.85 8.98 13.23
C ALA A 40 -13.84 9.23 12.08
N ASN A 41 -15.08 9.63 12.37
CA ASN A 41 -16.09 9.96 11.37
C ASN A 41 -15.75 11.20 10.51
N ASN A 42 -14.81 12.03 10.97
CA ASN A 42 -14.40 13.25 10.29
C ASN A 42 -13.14 13.07 9.41
N VAL A 43 -12.59 11.85 9.36
CA VAL A 43 -11.33 11.57 8.67
C VAL A 43 -11.51 10.47 7.63
N VAL A 44 -10.96 10.71 6.44
CA VAL A 44 -10.74 9.70 5.40
C VAL A 44 -9.26 9.74 5.05
N MET A 45 -8.62 8.57 5.05
CA MET A 45 -7.24 8.39 4.64
C MET A 45 -7.18 7.86 3.22
N LEU A 46 -6.42 8.56 2.36
CA LEU A 46 -6.03 8.09 1.04
C LEU A 46 -4.57 7.64 1.09
N LEU A 47 -4.33 6.35 0.90
CA LEU A 47 -3.00 5.78 0.76
C LEU A 47 -2.81 5.35 -0.69
N PHE A 48 -1.81 5.91 -1.38
CA PHE A 48 -1.54 5.60 -2.78
C PHE A 48 -0.05 5.49 -3.05
N SER A 49 0.30 4.75 -4.09
CA SER A 49 1.67 4.67 -4.60
C SER A 49 1.77 5.33 -5.98
N GLU A 50 2.77 6.19 -6.17
CA GLU A 50 3.05 6.86 -7.46
C GLU A 50 3.52 5.86 -8.53
N PHE A 51 4.22 4.81 -8.11
CA PHE A 51 4.71 3.73 -8.95
C PHE A 51 4.63 2.41 -8.19
N GLY A 52 4.65 1.30 -8.92
CA GLY A 52 4.85 -0.01 -8.32
C GLY A 52 6.18 -0.60 -8.74
N ARG A 53 6.28 -1.92 -8.62
CA ARG A 53 7.48 -2.67 -8.97
C ARG A 53 7.12 -3.78 -9.95
N ARG A 54 8.01 -4.06 -10.89
CA ARG A 54 7.88 -5.22 -11.78
C ARG A 54 8.03 -6.50 -10.97
N VAL A 55 7.34 -7.56 -11.42
CA VAL A 55 7.35 -8.87 -10.75
C VAL A 55 8.71 -9.57 -10.92
N TYR A 56 9.37 -9.37 -12.06
CA TYR A 56 10.65 -9.99 -12.36
C TYR A 56 11.82 -9.18 -11.79
N ASP A 57 12.77 -9.89 -11.17
CA ASP A 57 14.06 -9.35 -10.72
C ASP A 57 14.97 -9.07 -11.93
N ASN A 58 15.71 -7.97 -11.88
CA ASN A 58 16.67 -7.52 -12.88
C ASN A 58 18.14 -7.76 -12.46
N GLY A 59 18.38 -8.51 -11.37
CA GLY A 59 19.70 -8.78 -10.80
C GLY A 59 20.14 -7.75 -9.75
N ALA A 60 19.46 -6.61 -9.68
CA ALA A 60 19.61 -5.56 -8.68
C ALA A 60 18.27 -5.24 -7.98
N GLY A 61 17.31 -6.18 -7.99
CA GLY A 61 15.96 -5.99 -7.47
C GLY A 61 14.94 -5.84 -8.60
N THR A 62 13.92 -5.01 -8.41
CA THR A 62 12.80 -4.89 -9.38
C THR A 62 12.75 -3.50 -10.02
N ASP A 63 12.43 -3.44 -11.31
CA ASP A 63 12.24 -2.16 -12.01
C ASP A 63 10.97 -1.42 -11.55
N HIS A 64 10.91 -0.13 -11.86
CA HIS A 64 9.68 0.65 -11.74
C HIS A 64 8.56 0.02 -12.60
N GLY A 65 7.41 -0.20 -11.95
CA GLY A 65 6.19 -0.69 -12.56
C GLY A 65 5.17 0.43 -12.72
N ALA A 66 4.38 0.37 -13.79
CA ALA A 66 3.30 1.32 -14.05
C ALA A 66 2.02 1.04 -13.23
N GLY A 67 1.93 -0.14 -12.60
CA GLY A 67 0.82 -0.46 -11.68
C GLY A 67 1.16 0.00 -10.27
N GLY A 68 0.17 0.52 -9.54
CA GLY A 68 0.30 0.92 -8.14
C GLY A 68 -0.87 0.40 -7.30
N ALA A 69 -0.87 0.72 -6.01
CA ALA A 69 -1.99 0.47 -5.11
C ALA A 69 -2.62 1.81 -4.68
N CYS A 70 -3.93 1.81 -4.51
CA CYS A 70 -4.69 2.93 -3.96
C CYS A 70 -5.73 2.37 -2.98
N LEU A 71 -5.74 2.89 -1.76
CA LEU A 71 -6.59 2.47 -0.67
C LEU A 71 -7.29 3.71 -0.10
N VAL A 72 -8.58 3.59 0.15
CA VAL A 72 -9.37 4.60 0.86
C VAL A 72 -9.85 3.95 2.16
N ILE A 73 -9.55 4.58 3.29
CA ILE A 73 -9.75 4.02 4.63
C ILE A 73 -10.47 5.05 5.51
N GLY A 74 -11.48 4.60 6.26
CA GLY A 74 -12.22 5.42 7.23
C GLY A 74 -13.57 4.79 7.59
N ASP A 75 -14.16 5.22 8.70
CA ASP A 75 -15.39 4.62 9.24
C ASP A 75 -16.61 4.83 8.32
N ASN A 76 -16.61 5.90 7.52
CA ASN A 76 -17.63 6.20 6.52
C ASN A 76 -17.32 5.63 5.12
N VAL A 77 -16.23 4.86 4.97
CA VAL A 77 -15.86 4.25 3.70
C VAL A 77 -16.53 2.89 3.57
N LYS A 78 -17.34 2.72 2.52
CA LYS A 78 -17.86 1.39 2.16
C LYS A 78 -16.72 0.55 1.59
N GLY A 79 -16.27 -0.46 2.35
CA GLY A 79 -15.23 -1.38 1.89
C GLY A 79 -15.60 -2.15 0.62
N GLY A 80 -14.58 -2.57 -0.13
CA GLY A 80 -14.70 -3.32 -1.37
C GLY A 80 -13.53 -3.05 -2.32
N GLU A 81 -13.44 -3.85 -3.38
CA GLU A 81 -12.56 -3.55 -4.50
C GLU A 81 -13.28 -2.61 -5.47
N TYR A 82 -12.61 -1.52 -5.82
CA TYR A 82 -13.12 -0.52 -6.75
C TYR A 82 -12.17 -0.41 -7.93
N GLY A 83 -12.72 -0.54 -9.14
CA GLY A 83 -11.97 -0.54 -10.39
C GLY A 83 -11.88 -1.92 -11.03
N GLU A 84 -11.49 -1.94 -12.30
CA GLU A 84 -11.26 -3.18 -13.05
C GLU A 84 -9.79 -3.53 -13.01
N TYR A 85 -9.46 -4.72 -12.50
CA TYR A 85 -8.10 -5.24 -12.60
C TYR A 85 -7.78 -5.60 -14.06
N PRO A 86 -6.59 -5.24 -14.56
CA PRO A 86 -6.17 -5.65 -15.89
C PRO A 86 -6.09 -7.18 -15.97
N SER A 87 -6.50 -7.73 -17.11
CA SER A 87 -6.40 -9.17 -17.37
C SER A 87 -4.96 -9.66 -17.18
N MET A 88 -4.80 -10.69 -16.35
CA MET A 88 -3.51 -11.38 -16.16
C MET A 88 -3.23 -12.41 -17.26
N LYS A 89 -4.15 -12.63 -18.20
CA LYS A 89 -3.86 -13.45 -19.38
C LYS A 89 -2.89 -12.68 -20.26
N GLY A 90 -1.73 -13.29 -20.53
CA GLY A 90 -0.77 -12.76 -21.50
C GLY A 90 -1.43 -12.51 -22.84
N LYS A 91 -0.97 -11.46 -23.54
CA LYS A 91 -1.31 -11.26 -24.96
C LYS A 91 -0.73 -12.38 -25.81
#